data_AF-A0A1W9SP14-F1
#
_entry.id   AF-A0A1W9SP14-F1
#
_cell.length_a   1.000
_cell.length_b   1.000
_cell.length_c   1.000
_cell.angle_alpha   90.00
_cell.angle_beta   90.00
_cell.angle_gamma   90.00
#
_symmetry.space_group_name_H-M   'P 1'
#
loop_
_entity.id
_entity.type
_entity.pdbx_description
1 polymer ?
#
loop_
_entity_poly.entity_id
_entity_poly.type
_entity_poly.pdbx_seq_one_letter_code
_entity_poly.pdbx_strand_id
1 'polypeptide(L)'
;MNISHENILLIVSILLSLIFLFISFRLKISNVFIVIIFFFSSLSFSYSVDFVFKEVLSEHHRNRINDVLGIKSDPQGAGYNVKQSKIAIGSGGCNGKGYLQGTQTKYNFVPEQDTDFIFCTVGEEWGFIGTSIVMSLFFIFILRLILLAERQHNKFNRTFGYGIIF
;
A
#
# COMPACT_ATOMS: atom_id res chain seq x y z
N MET A 1 16.87 -16.08 -25.11
CA MET A 1 15.63 -15.70 -25.81
C MET A 1 14.48 -15.87 -24.82
N ASN A 2 14.42 -15.01 -23.80
CA ASN A 2 13.41 -15.09 -22.73
C ASN A 2 12.15 -14.41 -23.23
N ILE A 3 11.15 -15.20 -23.61
CA ILE A 3 9.78 -14.71 -23.72
C ILE A 3 9.41 -14.26 -22.30
N SER A 4 9.25 -12.95 -22.09
CA SER A 4 8.88 -12.38 -20.79
C SER A 4 7.59 -13.03 -20.29
N HIS A 5 7.52 -13.30 -18.99
CA HIS A 5 6.33 -13.91 -18.35
C HIS A 5 5.03 -13.18 -18.72
N GLU A 6 5.11 -11.87 -18.98
CA GLU A 6 4.01 -11.04 -19.45
C GLU A 6 3.46 -11.48 -20.82
N ASN A 7 4.34 -11.83 -21.77
CA ASN A 7 3.92 -12.28 -23.09
C ASN A 7 3.22 -13.65 -23.02
N ILE A 8 3.68 -14.52 -22.10
CA ILE A 8 3.05 -15.83 -21.88
C ILE A 8 1.65 -15.64 -21.28
N LEU A 9 1.49 -14.76 -20.29
CA LEU A 9 0.20 -14.46 -19.67
C LEU A 9 -0.79 -13.83 -20.66
N LEU A 10 -0.32 -12.93 -21.53
CA LEU A 10 -1.14 -12.34 -22.59
C LEU A 10 -1.63 -13.42 -23.56
N ILE A 11 -0.73 -14.28 -24.05
CA ILE A 11 -1.09 -15.38 -24.96
C ILE A 11 -2.12 -16.31 -24.32
N VAL A 12 -1.93 -16.70 -23.05
CA VAL A 12 -2.86 -17.57 -22.31
C VAL A 12 -4.24 -16.91 -22.15
N SER A 13 -4.29 -15.62 -21.82
CA SER A 13 -5.57 -14.88 -21.67
C SER A 13 -6.33 -14.74 -22.99
N ILE A 14 -5.63 -14.53 -24.10
CA ILE A 14 -6.20 -14.48 -25.46
C ILE A 14 -6.72 -15.87 -25.87
N LEU A 15 -6.00 -16.94 -25.51
CA LEU A 15 -6.39 -18.31 -25.85
C LEU A 15 -7.64 -18.76 -25.08
N LEU A 16 -7.71 -18.48 -23.77
CA LEU A 16 -8.87 -18.76 -22.91
C LEU A 16 -10.12 -18.02 -23.37
N SER A 17 -9.98 -16.76 -23.76
CA SER A 17 -11.08 -15.95 -24.24
C SER A 17 -11.58 -16.37 -25.62
N LEU A 18 -10.70 -16.79 -26.53
CA LEU A 18 -11.09 -17.40 -27.81
C LEU A 18 -11.84 -18.73 -27.62
N ILE A 19 -11.41 -19.57 -26.66
CA ILE A 19 -12.11 -20.81 -26.29
C ILE A 19 -13.51 -20.48 -25.75
N PHE A 20 -13.64 -19.49 -24.88
CA PHE A 20 -14.93 -19.04 -24.34
C PHE A 20 -15.88 -18.53 -25.43
N LEU A 21 -15.34 -17.79 -26.41
CA LEU A 21 -16.08 -17.29 -27.57
C LEU A 21 -16.53 -18.45 -28.49
N PHE A 22 -15.66 -19.44 -28.71
CA PHE A 22 -15.96 -20.64 -29.49
C PHE A 22 -17.05 -21.51 -28.84
N ILE A 23 -16.99 -21.71 -27.52
CA ILE A 23 -18.03 -22.41 -26.75
C ILE A 23 -19.35 -21.64 -26.82
N SER A 24 -19.32 -20.31 -26.65
CA SER A 24 -20.52 -19.46 -26.74
C SER A 24 -21.17 -19.51 -28.12
N PHE A 25 -20.36 -19.58 -29.19
CA PHE A 25 -20.83 -19.73 -30.57
C PHE A 25 -21.42 -21.11 -30.84
N ARG A 26 -20.79 -22.18 -30.31
CA ARG A 26 -21.29 -23.56 -30.39
C ARG A 26 -22.61 -23.76 -29.66
N LEU A 27 -22.81 -23.06 -28.54
CA LEU A 27 -24.02 -23.14 -27.71
C LEU A 27 -25.17 -22.23 -28.18
N LYS A 28 -25.03 -21.52 -29.32
CA LYS A 28 -26.06 -20.63 -29.92
C LYS A 28 -26.77 -19.73 -28.90
N ILE A 29 -26.02 -19.17 -27.96
CA ILE A 29 -26.58 -18.30 -26.92
C ILE A 29 -27.00 -16.99 -27.59
N SER A 30 -28.25 -16.53 -27.37
CA SER A 30 -28.78 -15.31 -28.01
C SER A 30 -27.95 -14.04 -27.73
N ASN A 31 -27.09 -14.07 -26.71
CA ASN A 31 -26.32 -12.94 -26.22
C ASN A 31 -24.84 -12.96 -26.69
N VAL A 32 -24.49 -13.76 -27.69
CA VAL A 32 -23.11 -13.85 -28.23
C VAL A 32 -22.57 -12.47 -28.67
N PHE A 33 -23.43 -11.59 -29.18
CA PHE A 33 -23.03 -10.22 -29.55
C PHE A 33 -22.53 -9.39 -28.36
N ILE A 34 -23.17 -9.51 -27.19
CA ILE A 34 -22.76 -8.83 -25.94
C ILE A 34 -21.41 -9.36 -25.46
N VAL A 35 -21.18 -10.68 -25.56
CA VAL A 35 -19.92 -11.32 -25.19
C VAL A 35 -18.77 -10.83 -26.07
N ILE A 36 -19.00 -10.69 -27.38
CA ILE A 36 -18.01 -10.15 -28.33
C ILE A 36 -17.63 -8.71 -27.97
N ILE A 37 -18.61 -7.84 -27.72
CA ILE A 37 -18.36 -6.44 -27.34
C ILE A 37 -17.55 -6.36 -26.04
N PHE A 38 -17.92 -7.15 -25.03
CA PHE A 38 -17.21 -7.18 -23.76
C PHE A 38 -15.75 -7.64 -23.93
N PHE A 39 -15.52 -8.62 -24.80
CA PHE A 39 -14.18 -9.11 -25.12
C PHE A 39 -13.31 -8.06 -25.80
N PHE A 40 -13.81 -7.40 -26.85
CA PHE A 40 -13.08 -6.32 -27.53
C PHE A 40 -12.87 -5.09 -26.63
N SER A 41 -13.84 -4.78 -25.77
CA SER A 41 -13.70 -3.72 -24.76
C SER A 41 -12.59 -4.04 -23.76
N SER A 42 -12.54 -5.28 -23.26
CA SER A 42 -11.49 -5.72 -22.34
C SER A 42 -10.09 -5.70 -22.96
N LEU A 43 -9.94 -6.11 -24.24
CA LEU A 43 -8.67 -5.98 -24.95
C LEU A 43 -8.26 -4.51 -25.09
N SER A 44 -9.18 -3.66 -25.52
CA SER A 44 -8.93 -2.22 -25.72
C SER A 44 -8.51 -1.55 -24.40
N PHE A 45 -9.16 -1.90 -23.29
CA PHE A 45 -8.79 -1.42 -21.97
C PHE A 45 -7.38 -1.89 -21.57
N SER A 46 -7.05 -3.16 -21.80
CA SER A 46 -5.72 -3.70 -21.50
C SER A 46 -4.59 -2.98 -22.25
N TYR A 47 -4.78 -2.67 -23.54
CA TYR A 47 -3.79 -1.90 -24.32
C TYR A 47 -3.75 -0.43 -23.91
N SER A 48 -4.89 0.16 -23.53
CA SER A 48 -4.98 1.55 -23.10
C SER A 48 -4.20 1.82 -21.80
N VAL A 49 -4.18 0.86 -20.86
CA VAL A 49 -3.46 1.02 -19.58
C VAL A 49 -1.95 1.24 -19.80
N ASP A 50 -1.30 0.46 -20.67
CA ASP A 50 0.14 0.59 -20.92
C ASP A 50 0.49 1.92 -21.61
N PHE A 51 -0.36 2.36 -22.54
CA PHE A 51 -0.22 3.65 -23.23
C PHE A 51 -0.37 4.83 -22.26
N VAL A 52 -1.44 4.84 -21.46
CA VAL A 52 -1.71 5.92 -20.48
C VAL A 52 -0.60 5.98 -19.43
N PHE A 53 -0.09 4.83 -18.99
CA PHE A 53 0.98 4.78 -17.99
C PHE A 53 2.32 5.29 -18.52
N LYS A 54 2.62 5.09 -19.81
CA LYS A 54 3.90 5.49 -20.42
C LYS A 54 3.92 6.91 -20.95
N GLU A 55 2.84 7.36 -21.60
CA GLU A 55 2.81 8.63 -22.34
C GLU A 55 2.02 9.75 -21.66
N VAL A 56 1.00 9.41 -20.85
CA VAL A 56 0.12 10.43 -20.23
C VAL A 56 0.57 10.76 -18.81
N LEU A 57 1.08 9.77 -18.05
CA LEU A 57 1.57 10.01 -16.70
C LEU A 57 2.94 10.69 -16.71
N SER A 58 3.07 11.73 -15.89
CA SER A 58 4.37 12.36 -15.62
C SER A 58 5.35 11.35 -15.02
N GLU A 59 6.63 11.54 -15.30
CA GLU A 59 7.69 10.63 -14.84
C GLU A 59 7.71 10.46 -13.32
N HIS A 60 7.43 11.53 -12.56
CA HIS A 60 7.32 11.47 -11.10
C HIS A 60 6.16 10.56 -10.62
N HIS A 61 4.98 10.64 -11.23
CA HIS A 61 3.84 9.80 -10.85
C HIS A 61 4.09 8.33 -11.22
N ARG A 62 4.68 8.10 -12.39
CA ARG A 62 5.08 6.77 -12.84
C ARG A 62 6.10 6.13 -11.89
N ASN A 63 7.08 6.91 -11.43
CA ASN A 63 8.10 6.42 -10.49
C ASN A 63 7.49 6.09 -9.13
N ARG A 64 6.58 6.93 -8.59
CA ARG A 64 5.86 6.60 -7.34
C ARG A 64 5.05 5.31 -7.45
N ILE A 65 4.33 5.10 -8.56
CA ILE A 65 3.55 3.87 -8.76
C ILE A 65 4.47 2.65 -8.87
N ASN A 66 5.56 2.77 -9.63
CA ASN A 66 6.54 1.69 -9.77
C ASN A 66 7.27 1.36 -8.46
N ASP A 67 7.55 2.36 -7.63
CA ASP A 67 8.14 2.19 -6.31
C ASP A 67 7.18 1.46 -5.36
N VAL A 68 5.89 1.84 -5.36
CA VAL A 68 4.85 1.15 -4.56
C VAL A 68 4.65 -0.29 -5.01
N LEU A 69 4.67 -0.54 -6.33
CA LEU A 69 4.56 -1.88 -6.91
C LEU A 69 5.87 -2.70 -6.79
N GLY A 70 6.97 -2.09 -6.36
CA GLY A 70 8.27 -2.75 -6.16
C GLY A 70 9.01 -3.12 -7.44
N ILE A 71 8.62 -2.54 -8.59
CA ILE A 71 9.17 -2.87 -9.93
C ILE A 71 10.48 -2.11 -10.17
N LYS A 72 10.59 -0.89 -9.64
CA LYS A 72 11.84 -0.14 -9.54
C LYS A 72 12.05 0.20 -8.07
N SER A 73 13.24 -0.09 -7.56
CA SER A 73 13.62 0.30 -6.21
C SER A 73 14.64 1.42 -6.32
N ASP A 74 14.20 2.67 -6.42
CA ASP A 74 15.13 3.79 -6.31
C ASP A 74 15.64 3.85 -4.85
N PRO A 75 16.92 3.52 -4.59
CA PRO A 75 17.42 3.36 -3.23
C PRO A 75 17.50 4.68 -2.46
N GLN A 76 17.37 5.82 -3.12
CA GLN A 76 17.47 7.18 -2.53
C GLN A 76 16.16 7.97 -2.62
N GLY A 77 15.11 7.44 -3.25
CA GLY A 77 13.85 8.13 -3.50
C GLY A 77 12.78 7.88 -2.42
N ALA A 78 11.55 7.69 -2.86
CA ALA A 78 10.38 7.55 -1.98
C ALA A 78 10.46 6.35 -1.00
N GLY A 79 11.14 5.27 -1.39
CA GLY A 79 11.30 4.07 -0.57
C GLY A 79 12.43 4.14 0.46
N TYR A 80 13.34 5.11 0.36
CA TYR A 80 14.51 5.22 1.25
C TYR A 80 14.09 5.50 2.68
N ASN A 81 13.20 6.48 2.88
CA ASN A 81 12.70 6.85 4.21
C ASN A 81 12.01 5.66 4.89
N VAL A 82 11.13 4.96 4.16
CA VAL A 82 10.44 3.78 4.69
C VAL A 82 11.42 2.67 5.03
N LYS A 83 12.42 2.41 4.18
CA LYS A 83 13.42 1.36 4.43
C LYS A 83 14.30 1.69 5.65
N GLN A 84 14.77 2.92 5.75
CA GLN A 84 15.59 3.38 6.88
C GLN A 84 14.80 3.42 8.19
N SER A 85 13.52 3.84 8.14
CA SER A 85 12.61 3.83 9.28
C SER A 85 12.48 2.43 9.90
N LYS A 86 12.37 1.38 9.07
CA LYS A 86 12.31 -0.02 9.50
C LYS A 86 13.64 -0.50 10.10
N ILE A 87 14.77 -0.11 9.51
CA ILE A 87 16.10 -0.46 10.02
C ILE A 87 16.34 0.20 11.37
N ALA A 88 15.95 1.47 11.54
CA ALA A 88 16.07 2.21 12.79
C ALA A 88 15.33 1.51 13.93
N ILE A 89 14.04 1.17 13.74
CA ILE A 89 13.25 0.41 14.72
C ILE A 89 13.91 -0.95 15.02
N GLY A 90 14.32 -1.69 13.98
CA GLY A 90 14.95 -3.01 14.14
C GLY A 90 16.27 -2.94 14.91
N SER A 91 16.99 -1.82 14.84
CA SER A 91 18.27 -1.65 15.51
C SER A 91 18.18 -1.38 17.02
N GLY A 92 17.00 -0.99 17.53
CA GLY A 92 16.79 -0.70 18.96
C GLY A 92 16.72 -1.95 19.85
N GLY A 93 16.52 -3.15 19.29
CA GLY A 93 16.42 -4.38 20.07
C GLY A 93 15.36 -4.34 21.18
N CYS A 94 15.51 -5.13 22.24
CA CYS A 94 14.53 -5.19 23.33
C CYS A 94 14.60 -3.99 24.29
N ASN A 95 15.82 -3.53 24.62
CA ASN A 95 16.07 -2.54 25.67
C ASN A 95 16.41 -1.13 25.14
N GLY A 96 16.50 -0.94 23.82
CA GLY A 96 16.87 0.33 23.21
C GLY A 96 18.38 0.57 23.22
N LYS A 97 18.80 1.57 22.45
CA LYS A 97 20.20 2.05 22.45
C LYS A 97 20.49 3.07 23.55
N GLY A 98 19.46 3.64 24.19
CA GLY A 98 19.58 4.71 25.17
C GLY A 98 19.14 6.07 24.62
N TYR A 99 18.66 6.94 25.51
CA TYR A 99 18.16 8.27 25.18
C TYR A 99 19.23 9.13 24.49
N LEU A 100 18.93 9.68 23.31
CA LEU A 100 19.85 10.45 22.45
C LEU A 100 21.07 9.68 21.91
N GLN A 101 21.07 8.35 22.01
CA GLN A 101 22.10 7.48 21.44
C GLN A 101 21.66 6.80 20.13
N GLY A 102 20.53 7.22 19.57
CA GLY A 102 20.02 6.74 18.29
C GLY A 102 21.01 7.02 17.15
N THR A 103 21.57 5.98 16.55
CA THR A 103 22.53 6.09 15.46
C THR A 103 21.88 6.54 14.15
N GLN A 104 20.67 6.06 13.84
CA GLN A 104 19.96 6.45 12.61
C GLN A 104 19.26 7.80 12.77
N THR A 105 18.86 8.11 14.00
CA THR A 105 18.24 9.40 14.37
C THR A 105 19.25 10.55 14.39
N LYS A 106 20.45 10.35 14.98
CA LYS A 106 21.44 11.43 15.16
C LYS A 106 22.15 11.88 13.87
N TYR A 107 22.19 11.02 12.85
CA TYR A 107 22.85 11.33 11.57
C TYR A 107 21.86 11.78 10.48
N ASN A 108 20.60 12.11 10.82
CA ASN A 108 19.57 12.58 9.88
C ASN A 108 19.42 11.69 8.63
N PHE A 109 19.59 10.36 8.79
CA PHE A 109 19.44 9.41 7.68
C PHE A 109 18.00 9.32 7.18
N VAL A 110 17.03 9.85 7.92
CA VAL A 110 15.67 10.10 7.44
C VAL A 110 15.39 11.59 7.65
N PRO A 111 15.12 12.37 6.59
CA PRO A 111 14.95 13.83 6.70
C PRO A 111 13.69 14.25 7.47
N GLU A 112 12.68 13.39 7.56
CA GLU A 112 11.37 13.66 8.19
C GLU A 112 11.15 12.78 9.45
N GLN A 113 12.17 12.64 10.29
CA GLN A 113 12.11 11.82 11.51
C GLN A 113 11.16 12.38 12.57
N ASP A 114 11.04 13.71 12.66
CA ASP A 114 10.29 14.36 13.73
C ASP A 114 8.78 14.50 13.43
N THR A 115 8.41 14.44 12.15
CA THR A 115 7.04 14.65 11.66
C THR A 115 6.33 13.31 11.43
N ASP A 116 6.76 12.58 10.40
CA ASP A 116 6.07 11.37 9.91
C ASP A 116 6.64 10.08 10.50
N PHE A 117 7.88 10.12 11.02
CA PHE A 117 8.61 8.93 11.48
C PHE A 117 9.04 8.99 12.96
N ILE A 118 8.35 9.76 13.81
CA ILE A 118 8.71 9.93 15.23
C ILE A 118 8.74 8.60 16.00
N PHE A 119 7.91 7.64 15.58
CA PHE A 119 7.88 6.30 16.16
C PHE A 119 9.20 5.53 15.98
N CYS A 120 9.95 5.81 14.91
CA CYS A 120 11.24 5.18 14.67
C CYS A 120 12.29 5.59 15.70
N THR A 121 12.28 6.85 16.11
CA THR A 121 13.15 7.37 17.18
C THR A 121 12.85 6.67 18.50
N VAL A 122 11.57 6.56 18.86
CA VAL A 122 11.15 5.84 20.09
C VAL A 122 11.58 4.37 20.04
N GLY A 123 11.45 3.72 18.88
CA GLY A 123 11.90 2.34 18.66
C GLY A 123 13.41 2.15 18.74
N GLU A 124 14.19 3.09 18.23
CA GLU A 124 15.64 3.02 18.29
C GLU A 124 16.17 3.30 19.71
N GLU A 125 15.64 4.31 20.38
CA GLU A 125 16.14 4.78 21.68
C GLU A 125 15.65 3.94 22.86
N TRP A 126 14.36 3.60 22.90
CA TRP A 126 13.71 2.90 24.01
C TRP A 126 13.43 1.42 23.72
N GLY A 127 13.71 0.98 22.48
CA GLY A 127 13.57 -0.42 22.06
C GLY A 127 12.12 -0.91 22.04
N PHE A 128 11.99 -2.24 22.04
CA PHE A 128 10.70 -2.91 22.06
C PHE A 128 9.86 -2.57 23.30
N ILE A 129 10.49 -2.43 24.47
CA ILE A 129 9.76 -2.15 25.72
C ILE A 129 9.13 -0.76 25.67
N GLY A 130 9.89 0.27 25.29
CA GLY A 130 9.37 1.63 25.20
C GLY A 130 8.30 1.79 24.13
N THR A 131 8.53 1.20 22.95
CA THR A 131 7.51 1.22 21.87
C THR A 131 6.23 0.50 22.26
N SER A 132 6.33 -0.65 22.94
CA SER A 132 5.15 -1.37 23.45
C SER A 132 4.36 -0.57 24.47
N ILE A 133 5.03 0.16 25.37
CA ILE A 133 4.38 1.05 26.34
C ILE A 133 3.64 2.19 25.63
N VAL A 134 4.30 2.87 24.68
CA VAL A 134 3.67 3.97 23.92
C VAL A 134 2.47 3.46 23.12
N MET A 135 2.60 2.33 22.42
CA MET A 135 1.49 1.70 21.70
C MET A 135 0.34 1.32 22.63
N SER A 136 0.64 0.76 23.80
CA SER A 136 -0.38 0.40 24.80
C SER A 136 -1.11 1.63 25.34
N LEU A 137 -0.41 2.75 25.57
CA LEU A 137 -1.04 4.00 26.00
C LEU A 137 -2.00 4.56 24.94
N PHE A 138 -1.59 4.59 23.67
CA PHE A 138 -2.46 5.00 22.57
C PHE A 138 -3.66 4.07 22.41
N PHE A 139 -3.45 2.76 22.56
CA PHE A 139 -4.53 1.78 22.50
C PHE A 139 -5.56 1.98 23.61
N ILE A 140 -5.11 2.14 24.87
CA ILE A 140 -5.98 2.42 26.01
C ILE A 140 -6.72 3.76 25.81
N PHE A 141 -6.04 4.77 25.28
CA PHE A 141 -6.64 6.07 24.98
C PHE A 141 -7.79 5.96 23.96
N ILE A 142 -7.57 5.28 22.84
CA ILE A 142 -8.59 5.04 21.81
C ILE A 142 -9.76 4.22 22.38
N LEU A 143 -9.47 3.14 23.14
CA LEU A 143 -10.51 2.35 23.80
C LEU A 143 -11.37 3.20 24.75
N ARG A 144 -10.74 4.09 25.52
CA ARG A 144 -11.46 4.99 26.43
C ARG A 144 -12.38 5.94 25.66
N LEU A 145 -11.96 6.46 24.52
CA LEU A 145 -12.79 7.31 23.67
C LEU A 145 -13.98 6.54 23.08
N ILE A 146 -13.77 5.31 22.61
CA ILE A 146 -14.83 4.44 22.09
C ILE A 146 -15.88 4.17 23.19
N LEU A 147 -15.43 3.83 24.40
CA LEU A 147 -16.33 3.61 25.54
C LEU A 147 -17.11 4.88 25.91
N LEU A 148 -16.51 6.06 25.75
CA LEU A 148 -17.19 7.34 25.97
C LEU A 148 -18.23 7.65 24.89
N ALA A 149 -17.93 7.30 23.63
CA ALA A 149 -18.85 7.46 22.50
C ALA A 149 -20.07 6.52 22.63
N GLU A 150 -19.88 5.27 23.06
CA GLU A 150 -20.98 4.31 23.28
C GLU A 150 -21.90 4.68 24.45
N ARG A 151 -21.40 5.45 25.44
CA ARG A 151 -22.24 5.95 26.54
C ARG A 151 -23.24 7.02 26.11
N GLN A 152 -23.15 7.54 24.88
CA GLN A 152 -24.06 8.58 24.41
C GLN A 152 -25.43 8.02 24.06
N HIS A 153 -26.48 8.57 24.66
CA HIS A 153 -27.87 8.16 24.39
C HIS A 153 -28.35 8.49 22.97
N ASN A 154 -27.86 9.59 22.39
CA ASN A 154 -28.25 10.02 21.05
C ASN A 154 -27.40 9.33 19.98
N LYS A 155 -28.07 8.70 19.00
CA LYS A 155 -27.42 8.04 17.85
C LYS A 155 -26.50 9.00 17.09
N PHE A 156 -26.87 10.29 16.96
CA PHE A 156 -26.04 11.30 16.30
C PHE A 156 -24.71 11.51 17.02
N ASN A 157 -24.74 11.70 18.34
CA ASN A 157 -23.55 11.92 19.16
C ASN A 157 -22.61 10.70 19.14
N ARG A 158 -23.18 9.49 19.07
CA ARG A 158 -22.40 8.26 18.97
C ARG A 158 -21.65 8.15 17.65
N THR A 159 -22.33 8.38 16.52
CA THR A 159 -21.69 8.37 15.20
C THR A 159 -20.65 9.49 15.05
N PHE A 160 -20.93 10.66 15.60
CA PHE A 160 -19.96 11.76 15.65
C PHE A 160 -18.72 11.42 16.50
N GLY A 161 -18.93 10.78 17.65
CA GLY A 161 -17.84 10.28 18.49
C GLY A 161 -16.94 9.30 17.75
N TYR A 162 -17.51 8.40 16.94
CA TYR A 162 -16.73 7.51 16.09
C TYR A 162 -15.90 8.25 15.03
N GLY A 163 -16.46 9.28 14.41
CA GLY A 163 -15.76 10.07 13.39
C GLY A 163 -14.64 10.97 13.94
N ILE A 164 -14.59 11.26 15.24
CA ILE A 164 -13.48 11.99 15.86
C ILE A 164 -12.32 11.06 16.21
N ILE A 165 -12.63 9.80 16.55
CA ILE A 165 -11.63 8.83 17.01
C ILE A 165 -10.77 8.31 15.86
N PHE A 166 -11.34 8.23 14.66
CA PHE A 166 -10.77 7.60 13.47
C PHE A 166 -10.46 8.63 12.39
#